data_AF-A0A2E9MA65-F1
#
_entry.id   AF-A0A2E9MA65-F1
#
_cell.length_a   1.000
_cell.length_b   1.000
_cell.length_c   1.000
_cell.angle_alpha   90.00
_cell.angle_beta   90.00
_cell.angle_gamma   90.00
#
_symmetry.space_group_name_H-M   'P 1'
#
loop_
_entity.id
_entity.type
_entity.pdbx_description
1 polymer ?
#
loop_
_entity_poly.entity_id
_entity_poly.type
_entity_poly.pdbx_seq_one_letter_code
_entity_poly.pdbx_strand_id
1 'polypeptide(L)'
;MPDSIPDIVTDLDTPDRTSPDFDADAEFAASLTVEQRQALSSQLDEIYHQVPATCCAGSGECCVLTDDEMREGYATMFPLYLAEYVRIAEYVRHEEPAERARDLLGHTQERPGQCPFLGADRGCTIYPVRPLICRTYAVLDKETIDAAAKLHADEMPEEWVRGFVRREGAMHCPRVTVMQPDKLVQHIHNLISYTYERTMARLSRDVFEQLPEARRKAVRKQIRRRGWPTRWTWGGFNALVQARASWIEQHLKTYWKRAQLNDLD
;
A
#
# COMPACT_ATOMS: atom_id res chain seq x y z
N MET A 1 20.99 27.77 7.72
CA MET A 1 21.69 26.53 7.33
C MET A 1 20.62 25.46 7.30
N PRO A 2 20.37 24.78 6.18
CA PRO A 2 19.34 23.76 6.15
C PRO A 2 19.93 22.51 6.78
N ASP A 3 19.38 22.11 7.93
CA ASP A 3 19.59 20.78 8.48
C ASP A 3 19.10 19.79 7.43
N SER A 4 20.05 19.13 6.79
CA SER A 4 19.79 18.08 5.83
C SER A 4 19.09 16.96 6.58
N ILE A 5 17.80 16.73 6.27
CA ILE A 5 17.13 15.50 6.67
C ILE A 5 17.97 14.39 6.05
N PRO A 6 18.58 13.50 6.83
CA PRO A 6 19.45 12.50 6.26
C PRO A 6 18.63 11.64 5.29
N ASP A 7 19.17 11.45 4.09
CA ASP A 7 18.80 10.35 3.19
C ASP A 7 19.10 9.03 3.92
N ILE A 8 18.22 8.62 4.83
CA ILE A 8 18.31 7.34 5.53
C ILE A 8 17.66 6.32 4.61
N VAL A 9 18.40 5.89 3.58
CA VAL A 9 18.74 4.49 3.20
C VAL A 9 19.59 4.60 1.92
N THR A 10 20.82 5.07 2.03
CA THR A 10 21.82 4.86 0.97
C THR A 10 22.67 3.64 1.30
N ASP A 11 22.48 2.58 0.52
CA ASP A 11 23.42 1.50 0.16
C ASP A 11 24.01 0.53 1.20
N LEU A 12 23.74 0.64 2.50
CA LEU A 12 24.33 -0.29 3.50
C LEU A 12 23.41 -1.33 4.16
N ASP A 13 22.10 -1.34 3.87
CA ASP A 13 21.14 -2.32 4.45
C ASP A 13 20.32 -3.08 3.39
N THR A 14 20.59 -2.85 2.09
CA THR A 14 19.91 -3.52 0.97
C THR A 14 20.47 -4.95 0.82
N PRO A 15 19.65 -6.00 0.63
CA PRO A 15 20.14 -7.37 0.47
C PRO A 15 21.18 -7.45 -0.66
N ASP A 16 22.37 -7.98 -0.36
CA ASP A 16 23.46 -8.19 -1.34
C ASP A 16 22.98 -9.06 -2.50
N ARG A 17 23.00 -8.47 -3.71
CA ARG A 17 22.46 -9.03 -4.96
C ARG A 17 23.52 -9.76 -5.80
N THR A 18 24.78 -9.81 -5.35
CA THR A 18 25.91 -10.24 -6.21
C THR A 18 26.41 -11.67 -5.97
N SER A 19 25.86 -12.37 -4.98
CA SER A 19 26.26 -13.75 -4.65
C SER A 19 25.59 -14.77 -5.60
N PRO A 20 26.36 -15.69 -6.22
CA PRO A 20 25.83 -16.70 -7.15
C PRO A 20 24.97 -17.79 -6.50
N ASP A 21 24.87 -17.82 -5.16
CA ASP A 21 23.88 -18.61 -4.40
C ASP A 21 22.55 -17.85 -4.27
N PHE A 22 22.11 -17.20 -5.33
CA PHE A 22 20.76 -16.65 -5.45
C PHE A 22 19.84 -17.82 -5.78
N ASP A 23 19.36 -18.51 -4.75
CA ASP A 23 18.34 -19.53 -4.90
C ASP A 23 17.04 -18.83 -5.30
N ALA A 24 16.79 -18.77 -6.61
CA ALA A 24 15.75 -17.97 -7.25
C ALA A 24 14.32 -18.44 -6.94
N ASP A 25 14.13 -19.43 -6.07
CA ASP A 25 12.86 -20.07 -5.75
C ASP A 25 12.42 -19.99 -4.26
N ALA A 26 13.02 -19.18 -3.40
CA ALA A 26 12.53 -19.02 -2.01
C ALA A 26 11.42 -17.95 -1.88
N GLU A 27 10.35 -18.25 -2.61
CA GLU A 27 9.14 -17.50 -2.95
C GLU A 27 8.33 -16.93 -1.78
N PHE A 28 8.13 -15.61 -1.78
CA PHE A 28 6.95 -15.05 -1.16
C PHE A 28 5.70 -15.26 -2.03
N ALA A 29 5.84 -15.17 -3.36
CA ALA A 29 4.70 -15.18 -4.29
C ALA A 29 4.17 -16.56 -4.66
N ALA A 30 4.99 -17.61 -4.66
CA ALA A 30 4.53 -18.98 -4.87
C ALA A 30 4.42 -19.83 -3.58
N SER A 31 4.38 -19.13 -2.43
CA SER A 31 3.75 -19.69 -1.23
C SER A 31 2.23 -19.84 -1.37
N LEU A 32 1.58 -19.06 -2.24
CA LEU A 32 0.18 -19.23 -2.59
C LEU A 32 0.05 -20.13 -3.83
N THR A 33 -0.92 -21.03 -3.82
CA THR A 33 -1.34 -21.77 -5.02
C THR A 33 -2.10 -20.87 -5.99
N VAL A 34 -2.29 -21.31 -7.23
CA VAL A 34 -3.11 -20.60 -8.23
C VAL A 34 -4.52 -20.35 -7.69
N GLU A 35 -5.13 -21.36 -7.07
CA GLU A 35 -6.47 -21.28 -6.50
C GLU A 35 -6.54 -20.26 -5.36
N GLN A 36 -5.52 -20.21 -4.50
CA GLN A 36 -5.44 -19.23 -3.42
C GLN A 36 -5.32 -17.80 -3.95
N ARG A 37 -4.55 -17.58 -5.03
CA ARG A 37 -4.43 -16.25 -5.67
C ARG A 37 -5.72 -15.82 -6.36
N GLN A 38 -6.44 -16.74 -6.99
CA GLN A 38 -7.75 -16.48 -7.59
C GLN A 38 -8.81 -16.14 -6.54
N ALA A 39 -8.83 -16.89 -5.43
CA ALA A 39 -9.73 -16.63 -4.30
C ALA A 39 -9.44 -15.26 -3.68
N LEU A 40 -8.16 -14.94 -3.46
CA LEU A 40 -7.73 -13.62 -2.97
C LEU A 40 -8.16 -12.50 -3.93
N SER A 41 -7.95 -12.68 -5.23
CA SER A 41 -8.33 -11.68 -6.24
C SER A 41 -9.84 -11.41 -6.22
N SER A 42 -10.66 -12.47 -6.15
CA SER A 42 -12.12 -12.35 -6.03
C SER A 42 -12.54 -11.60 -4.76
N GLN A 43 -11.90 -11.87 -3.63
CA GLN A 43 -12.17 -11.19 -2.36
C GLN A 43 -11.77 -9.70 -2.40
N LEU A 44 -10.65 -9.37 -3.04
CA LEU A 44 -10.23 -7.98 -3.25
C LEU A 44 -11.20 -7.26 -4.18
N ASP A 45 -11.64 -7.91 -5.27
CA ASP A 45 -12.61 -7.33 -6.18
C ASP A 45 -13.92 -7.02 -5.47
N GLU A 46 -14.44 -7.89 -4.61
CA GLU A 46 -15.66 -7.62 -3.83
C GLU A 46 -15.53 -6.36 -2.96
N ILE A 47 -14.34 -6.11 -2.39
CA ILE A 47 -14.06 -4.88 -1.64
C ILE A 47 -14.03 -3.67 -2.58
N TYR A 48 -13.36 -3.80 -3.72
CA TYR A 48 -13.20 -2.72 -4.68
C TYR A 48 -14.52 -2.34 -5.37
N HIS A 49 -15.45 -3.28 -5.56
CA HIS A 49 -16.77 -3.01 -6.11
C HIS A 49 -17.63 -2.10 -5.21
N GLN A 50 -17.33 -2.03 -3.91
CA GLN A 50 -18.00 -1.13 -2.97
C GLN A 50 -17.51 0.32 -3.09
N VAL A 51 -16.33 0.55 -3.68
CA VAL A 51 -15.81 1.90 -3.92
C VAL A 51 -16.50 2.50 -5.15
N PRO A 52 -17.01 3.74 -5.08
CA PRO A 52 -17.58 4.42 -6.24
C PRO A 52 -16.59 4.48 -7.40
N ALA A 53 -17.02 4.09 -8.60
CA ALA A 53 -16.19 4.27 -9.79
C ALA A 53 -15.97 5.76 -10.03
N THR A 54 -14.74 6.12 -10.42
CA THR A 54 -14.36 7.48 -10.77
C THR A 54 -13.81 7.53 -12.20
N CYS A 55 -14.02 8.66 -12.87
CA CYS A 55 -13.34 9.02 -14.10
C CYS A 55 -12.22 9.99 -13.75
N CYS A 56 -10.98 9.66 -14.13
CA CYS A 56 -9.80 10.50 -13.94
C CYS A 56 -9.28 10.92 -15.32
N ALA A 57 -8.83 12.16 -15.45
CA ALA A 57 -8.20 12.67 -16.68
C ALA A 57 -6.85 12.02 -17.04
N GLY A 58 -6.36 11.05 -16.22
CA GLY A 58 -5.11 10.35 -16.47
C GLY A 58 -3.87 11.24 -16.35
N SER A 59 -3.90 12.25 -15.46
CA SER A 59 -2.78 13.19 -15.34
C SER A 59 -1.54 12.59 -14.67
N GLY A 60 -1.67 11.52 -13.88
CA GLY A 60 -0.56 10.96 -13.12
C GLY A 60 -0.02 11.87 -12.01
N GLU A 61 -0.66 13.00 -11.73
CA GLU A 61 -0.22 13.94 -10.68
C GLU A 61 -0.34 13.33 -9.29
N CYS A 62 -1.35 12.47 -9.04
CA CYS A 62 -1.45 11.71 -7.80
C CYS A 62 -0.34 10.68 -7.60
N CYS A 63 0.50 10.45 -8.63
CA CYS A 63 1.63 9.54 -8.59
C CYS A 63 2.97 10.27 -8.37
N VAL A 64 2.99 11.59 -8.23
CA VAL A 64 4.21 12.38 -7.98
C VAL A 64 3.98 13.24 -6.76
N LEU A 65 4.87 13.13 -5.78
CA LEU A 65 4.83 13.96 -4.57
C LEU A 65 5.57 15.27 -4.81
N THR A 66 5.00 16.33 -4.28
CA THR A 66 5.66 17.62 -4.11
C THR A 66 6.73 17.54 -3.00
N ASP A 67 7.64 18.50 -2.99
CA ASP A 67 8.63 18.61 -1.90
C ASP A 67 7.97 18.77 -0.53
N ASP A 68 6.79 19.40 -0.48
CA ASP A 68 6.03 19.62 0.75
C ASP A 68 5.47 18.30 1.28
N GLU A 69 4.82 17.50 0.42
CA GLU A 69 4.35 16.15 0.76
C GLU A 69 5.51 15.23 1.17
N MET A 70 6.66 15.35 0.50
CA MET A 70 7.87 14.62 0.89
C MET A 70 8.37 15.04 2.29
N ARG A 71 8.31 16.32 2.66
CA ARG A 71 8.65 16.77 4.02
C ARG A 71 7.64 16.32 5.06
N GLU A 72 6.35 16.25 4.70
CA GLU A 72 5.27 15.83 5.60
C GLU A 72 5.21 14.33 5.87
N GLY A 73 6.00 13.52 5.17
CA GLY A 73 6.06 12.08 5.44
C GLY A 73 5.33 11.20 4.44
N TYR A 74 4.77 11.76 3.37
CA TYR A 74 4.01 10.99 2.38
C TYR A 74 4.91 10.03 1.59
N ALA A 75 4.27 9.00 1.03
CA ALA A 75 4.84 8.10 0.04
C ALA A 75 3.82 7.83 -1.07
N THR A 76 4.28 7.56 -2.29
CA THR A 76 3.40 7.43 -3.48
C THR A 76 2.60 6.13 -3.53
N MET A 77 2.96 5.12 -2.72
CA MET A 77 2.25 3.85 -2.57
C MET A 77 1.87 3.64 -1.10
N PHE A 78 1.25 4.67 -0.53
CA PHE A 78 1.13 4.79 0.90
C PHE A 78 -0.30 4.72 1.43
N PRO A 79 -0.58 3.79 2.35
CA PRO A 79 0.01 2.46 2.45
C PRO A 79 -0.87 1.40 1.80
N LEU A 80 -0.23 0.39 1.19
CA LEU A 80 -0.91 -0.76 0.60
C LEU A 80 -0.92 -1.96 1.56
N TYR A 81 -1.89 -2.84 1.39
CA TYR A 81 -2.04 -4.03 2.21
C TYR A 81 -1.30 -5.22 1.62
N LEU A 82 -0.83 -6.17 2.44
CA LEU A 82 -0.11 -7.35 1.95
C LEU A 82 -0.91 -8.13 0.90
N ALA A 83 -2.22 -8.22 1.11
CA ALA A 83 -3.13 -8.84 0.16
C ALA A 83 -3.06 -8.18 -1.23
N GLU A 84 -2.94 -6.85 -1.28
CA GLU A 84 -2.80 -6.08 -2.51
C GLU A 84 -1.40 -6.23 -3.10
N TYR A 85 -0.37 -6.25 -2.25
CA TYR A 85 1.01 -6.50 -2.68
C TYR A 85 1.10 -7.78 -3.51
N VAL A 86 0.52 -8.88 -3.02
CA VAL A 86 0.51 -10.16 -3.74
C VAL A 86 -0.12 -10.02 -5.12
N ARG A 87 -1.31 -9.42 -5.19
CA ARG A 87 -2.04 -9.23 -6.45
C ARG A 87 -1.28 -8.34 -7.43
N ILE A 88 -0.72 -7.24 -6.94
CA ILE A 88 0.07 -6.30 -7.76
C ILE A 88 1.35 -6.99 -8.26
N ALA A 89 2.06 -7.71 -7.39
CA ALA A 89 3.28 -8.42 -7.77
C ALA A 89 3.02 -9.53 -8.80
N GLU A 90 1.89 -10.24 -8.70
CA GLU A 90 1.45 -11.21 -9.71
C GLU A 90 1.18 -10.50 -11.05
N TYR A 91 0.38 -9.44 -11.05
CA TYR A 91 0.10 -8.65 -12.24
C TYR A 91 1.39 -8.13 -12.91
N VAL A 92 2.31 -7.56 -12.13
CA VAL A 92 3.62 -7.08 -12.63
C VAL A 92 4.42 -8.20 -13.28
N ARG A 93 4.41 -9.43 -12.74
CA ARG A 93 5.13 -10.56 -13.36
C ARG A 93 4.52 -10.98 -14.70
N HIS A 94 3.21 -10.81 -14.87
CA HIS A 94 2.49 -11.28 -16.05
C HIS A 94 2.38 -10.23 -17.16
N GLU A 95 2.15 -8.97 -16.79
CA GLU A 95 1.76 -7.91 -17.73
C GLU A 95 2.92 -6.96 -18.08
N GLU A 96 3.95 -6.85 -17.23
CA GLU A 96 5.08 -5.96 -17.50
C GLU A 96 6.19 -6.67 -18.29
N PRO A 97 6.93 -5.95 -19.17
CA PRO A 97 8.14 -6.48 -19.78
C PRO A 97 9.13 -6.99 -18.74
N ALA A 98 9.83 -8.09 -19.01
CA ALA A 98 10.66 -8.79 -18.02
C ALA A 98 11.70 -7.88 -17.33
N GLU A 99 12.31 -6.94 -18.05
CA GLU A 99 13.23 -5.96 -17.47
C GLU A 99 12.50 -5.03 -16.49
N ARG A 100 11.37 -4.46 -16.91
CA ARG A 100 10.55 -3.57 -16.10
C ARG A 100 9.98 -4.28 -14.86
N ALA A 101 9.54 -5.53 -15.01
CA ALA A 101 9.08 -6.35 -13.90
C ALA A 101 10.20 -6.55 -12.86
N ARG A 102 11.43 -6.84 -13.31
CA ARG A 102 12.59 -6.96 -12.41
C ARG A 102 12.86 -5.65 -11.67
N ASP A 103 12.79 -4.50 -12.34
CA ASP A 103 13.00 -3.20 -11.70
C ASP A 103 11.92 -2.88 -10.68
N LEU A 104 10.65 -3.10 -11.04
CA LEU A 104 9.51 -2.86 -10.15
C LEU A 104 9.55 -3.75 -8.91
N LEU A 105 9.79 -5.05 -9.10
CA LEU A 105 9.90 -6.01 -8.01
C LEU A 105 11.18 -5.77 -7.20
N GLY A 106 12.26 -5.29 -7.82
CA GLY A 106 13.52 -4.93 -7.15
C GLY A 106 13.52 -3.57 -6.45
N HIS A 107 12.44 -2.78 -6.57
CA HIS A 107 12.34 -1.45 -5.98
C HIS A 107 12.12 -1.55 -4.46
N THR A 108 13.05 -1.05 -3.65
CA THR A 108 13.01 -1.14 -2.18
C THR A 108 12.94 0.22 -1.48
N GLN A 109 12.75 1.31 -2.22
CA GLN A 109 12.63 2.63 -1.62
C GLN A 109 11.27 2.73 -0.90
N GLU A 110 11.30 3.07 0.39
CA GLU A 110 10.09 3.23 1.20
C GLU A 110 9.27 4.45 0.76
N ARG A 111 9.97 5.54 0.39
CA ARG A 111 9.39 6.85 0.13
C ARG A 111 9.87 7.44 -1.19
N PRO A 112 9.55 6.81 -2.33
CA PRO A 112 9.92 7.38 -3.61
C PRO A 112 9.06 8.62 -3.89
N GLY A 113 9.69 9.71 -4.32
CA GLY A 113 9.00 10.95 -4.71
C GLY A 113 8.09 10.78 -5.93
N GLN A 114 8.28 9.70 -6.69
CA GLN A 114 7.40 9.30 -7.78
C GLN A 114 7.01 7.83 -7.65
N CYS A 115 5.75 7.52 -7.93
CA CYS A 115 5.23 6.16 -7.89
C CYS A 115 6.03 5.30 -8.87
N PRO A 116 6.55 4.14 -8.43
CA PRO A 116 7.30 3.27 -9.31
C PRO A 116 6.46 2.76 -10.47
N PHE A 117 5.12 2.78 -10.40
CA PHE A 117 4.20 2.34 -11.46
C PHE A 117 3.72 3.46 -12.40
N LEU A 118 4.26 4.67 -12.27
CA LEU A 118 3.98 5.74 -13.22
C LEU A 118 4.73 5.47 -14.53
N GLY A 119 3.98 5.22 -15.59
CA GLY A 119 4.49 5.01 -16.95
C GLY A 119 5.01 6.30 -17.58
N ALA A 120 5.76 6.15 -18.67
CA ALA A 120 6.33 7.28 -19.41
C ALA A 120 5.26 8.21 -20.02
N ASP A 121 4.06 7.69 -20.26
CA ASP A 121 2.88 8.41 -20.73
C ASP A 121 2.09 9.09 -19.60
N ARG A 122 2.60 9.03 -18.36
CA ARG A 122 1.92 9.41 -17.11
C ARG A 122 0.71 8.55 -16.75
N GLY A 123 0.53 7.41 -17.42
CA GLY A 123 -0.44 6.39 -17.07
C GLY A 123 0.02 5.54 -15.89
N CYS A 124 -0.91 5.02 -15.10
CA CYS A 124 -0.59 4.02 -14.07
C CYS A 124 -0.54 2.63 -14.72
N THR A 125 0.61 1.98 -14.72
CA THR A 125 0.77 0.68 -15.41
C THR A 125 0.02 -0.46 -14.71
N ILE A 126 -0.26 -0.31 -13.41
CA ILE A 126 -1.06 -1.25 -12.61
C ILE A 126 -2.52 -0.81 -12.44
N TYR A 127 -3.03 0.12 -13.26
CA TYR A 127 -4.36 0.71 -13.06
C TYR A 127 -5.48 -0.33 -12.79
N PRO A 128 -5.55 -1.49 -13.48
CA PRO A 128 -6.58 -2.50 -13.20
C PRO A 128 -6.51 -3.09 -11.78
N VAL A 129 -5.30 -3.23 -11.24
CA VAL A 129 -5.03 -3.84 -9.92
C VAL A 129 -4.56 -2.82 -8.87
N ARG A 130 -4.76 -1.52 -9.13
CA ARG A 130 -4.39 -0.43 -8.22
C ARG A 130 -4.93 -0.68 -6.80
N PRO A 131 -4.19 -0.30 -5.75
CA PRO A 131 -4.59 -0.57 -4.37
C PRO A 131 -5.77 0.32 -3.95
N LEU A 132 -6.38 -0.03 -2.82
CA LEU A 132 -7.55 0.63 -2.25
C LEU A 132 -7.33 2.13 -2.09
N ILE A 133 -6.18 2.56 -1.57
CA ILE A 133 -5.89 3.98 -1.39
C ILE A 133 -5.97 4.76 -2.70
N CYS A 134 -5.48 4.19 -3.81
CA CYS A 134 -5.59 4.79 -5.14
C CYS A 134 -7.02 4.73 -5.70
N ARG A 135 -7.87 3.82 -5.22
CA ARG A 135 -9.29 3.74 -5.61
C ARG A 135 -10.16 4.72 -4.86
N THR A 136 -9.84 5.00 -3.59
CA THR A 136 -10.58 5.94 -2.75
C THR A 136 -10.14 7.39 -2.93
N TYR A 137 -8.95 7.61 -3.49
CA TYR A 137 -8.42 8.95 -3.75
C TYR A 137 -9.39 9.82 -4.56
N ALA A 138 -9.70 11.01 -4.04
CA ALA A 138 -10.57 12.01 -4.65
C ALA A 138 -11.99 11.53 -4.98
N VAL A 139 -12.49 10.48 -4.30
CA VAL A 139 -13.90 10.08 -4.39
C VAL A 139 -14.82 11.09 -3.71
N LEU A 140 -14.35 11.77 -2.67
CA LEU A 140 -15.13 12.73 -1.90
C LEU A 140 -14.60 14.15 -2.10
N ASP A 141 -15.50 15.10 -2.31
CA ASP A 141 -15.18 16.52 -2.22
C ASP A 141 -15.35 17.05 -0.79
N LYS A 142 -14.88 18.27 -0.56
CA LYS A 142 -14.92 18.91 0.75
C LYS A 142 -16.35 19.03 1.29
N GLU A 143 -17.31 19.37 0.45
CA GLU A 143 -18.71 19.56 0.86
C GLU A 143 -19.33 18.23 1.32
N THR A 144 -19.05 17.15 0.60
CA THR A 144 -19.49 15.80 0.94
C THR A 144 -18.87 15.31 2.26
N ILE A 145 -17.58 15.58 2.47
CA ILE A 145 -16.89 15.25 3.74
C ILE A 145 -17.52 16.01 4.91
N ASP A 146 -17.71 17.33 4.76
CA ASP A 146 -18.28 18.18 5.82
C ASP A 146 -19.74 17.80 6.14
N ALA A 147 -20.53 17.41 5.13
CA ALA A 147 -21.90 16.92 5.31
C ALA A 147 -21.94 15.56 6.01
N ALA A 148 -21.09 14.61 5.58
CA ALA A 148 -20.97 13.30 6.19
C ALA A 148 -20.55 13.36 7.67
N ALA A 149 -19.59 14.23 7.99
CA ALA A 149 -19.11 14.40 9.36
C ALA A 149 -20.22 14.90 10.29
N LYS A 150 -21.10 15.80 9.81
CA LYS A 150 -22.26 16.28 10.56
C LYS A 150 -23.32 15.19 10.75
N LEU A 151 -23.63 14.45 9.68
CA LEU A 151 -24.65 13.40 9.70
C LEU A 151 -24.31 12.30 10.72
N HIS A 152 -23.05 11.89 10.79
CA HIS A 152 -22.61 10.77 11.64
C HIS A 152 -22.04 11.21 13.00
N ALA A 153 -22.09 12.50 13.34
CA ALA A 153 -21.54 13.03 14.60
C ALA A 153 -22.18 12.38 15.84
N ASP A 154 -23.47 12.04 15.76
CA ASP A 154 -24.23 11.45 16.87
C ASP A 154 -24.32 9.91 16.79
N GLU A 155 -23.97 9.31 15.66
CA GLU A 155 -24.09 7.86 15.42
C GLU A 155 -22.79 7.09 15.61
N MET A 156 -21.64 7.76 15.45
CA MET A 156 -20.32 7.13 15.44
C MET A 156 -19.37 7.81 16.45
N PRO A 157 -18.32 7.09 16.92
CA PRO A 157 -17.34 7.68 17.81
C PRO A 157 -16.67 8.92 17.20
N GLU A 158 -16.52 9.99 17.98
CA GLU A 158 -15.98 11.28 17.53
C GLU A 158 -14.58 11.12 16.90
N GLU A 159 -13.75 10.25 17.47
CA GLU A 159 -12.41 9.96 16.95
C GLU A 159 -12.43 9.27 15.58
N TRP A 160 -13.48 8.52 15.25
CA TRP A 160 -13.64 7.92 13.93
C TRP A 160 -14.00 8.97 12.88
N VAL A 161 -14.95 9.85 13.20
CA VAL A 161 -15.36 10.95 12.33
C VAL A 161 -14.21 11.91 12.09
N ARG A 162 -13.48 12.31 13.15
CA ARG A 162 -12.28 13.16 13.01
C ARG A 162 -11.18 12.50 12.18
N GLY A 163 -10.97 11.19 12.33
CA GLY A 163 -10.02 10.43 11.52
C GLY A 163 -10.41 10.41 10.05
N PHE A 164 -11.70 10.22 9.74
CA PHE A 164 -12.25 10.31 8.39
C PHE A 164 -11.99 11.69 7.76
N VAL A 165 -12.39 12.77 8.43
CA VAL A 165 -12.21 14.15 7.91
C VAL A 165 -10.73 14.43 7.61
N ARG A 166 -9.83 14.04 8.51
CA ARG A 166 -8.39 14.24 8.33
C ARG A 166 -7.85 13.51 7.10
N ARG A 167 -8.20 12.24 6.93
CA ARG A 167 -7.69 11.41 5.82
C ARG A 167 -8.26 11.87 4.48
N GLU A 168 -9.57 11.99 4.38
CA GLU A 168 -10.24 12.31 3.11
C GLU A 168 -10.02 13.77 2.71
N GLY A 169 -9.86 14.67 3.69
CA GLY A 169 -9.59 16.10 3.43
C GLY A 169 -8.26 16.37 2.73
N ALA A 170 -7.29 15.45 2.82
CA ALA A 170 -6.00 15.53 2.13
C ALA A 170 -6.04 14.91 0.71
N MET A 171 -7.09 14.17 0.36
CA MET A 171 -7.17 13.42 -0.90
C MET A 171 -8.09 14.11 -1.92
N HIS A 172 -7.71 15.30 -2.36
CA HIS A 172 -8.49 16.08 -3.32
C HIS A 172 -7.87 16.09 -4.71
N CYS A 173 -8.70 15.89 -5.74
CA CYS A 173 -8.33 16.13 -7.12
C CYS A 173 -9.50 16.78 -7.88
N PRO A 174 -9.36 18.01 -8.39
CA PRO A 174 -10.45 18.70 -9.09
C PRO A 174 -10.74 18.12 -10.48
N ARG A 175 -9.95 17.13 -10.93
CA ARG A 175 -10.06 16.48 -12.25
C ARG A 175 -10.63 15.06 -12.16
N VAL A 176 -11.13 14.67 -10.99
CA VAL A 176 -11.81 13.41 -10.76
C VAL A 176 -13.31 13.64 -10.72
N THR A 177 -14.06 12.79 -11.40
CA THR A 177 -15.54 12.81 -11.38
C THR A 177 -16.06 11.46 -10.90
N VAL A 178 -16.97 11.48 -9.93
CA VAL A 178 -17.64 10.27 -9.44
C VAL A 178 -18.71 9.82 -10.44
N MET A 179 -18.62 8.57 -10.88
CA MET A 179 -19.51 7.98 -11.88
C MET A 179 -20.64 7.15 -11.25
N GLN A 180 -20.51 6.79 -9.97
CA GLN A 180 -21.48 5.98 -9.21
C GLN A 180 -21.85 6.66 -7.89
N PRO A 181 -22.55 7.82 -7.94
CA PRO A 181 -22.89 8.58 -6.75
C PRO A 181 -23.81 7.81 -5.79
N ASP A 182 -24.57 6.83 -6.28
CA ASP A 182 -25.42 5.93 -5.49
C ASP A 182 -24.64 5.12 -4.45
N LYS A 183 -23.34 4.88 -4.68
CA LYS A 183 -22.47 4.17 -3.73
C LYS A 183 -21.89 5.05 -2.62
N LEU A 184 -22.02 6.38 -2.72
CA LEU A 184 -21.34 7.31 -1.80
C LEU A 184 -21.73 7.11 -0.34
N VAL A 185 -23.01 6.88 -0.06
CA VAL A 185 -23.51 6.69 1.31
C VAL A 185 -22.83 5.49 1.98
N GLN A 186 -22.82 4.34 1.32
CA GLN A 186 -22.17 3.13 1.85
C GLN A 186 -20.65 3.30 1.91
N HIS A 187 -20.07 3.98 0.93
CA HIS A 187 -18.63 4.25 0.89
C HIS A 187 -18.17 5.10 2.08
N ILE A 188 -18.88 6.19 2.37
CA ILE A 188 -18.64 7.07 3.53
C ILE A 188 -18.76 6.27 4.83
N HIS A 189 -19.84 5.50 4.99
CA HIS A 189 -20.01 4.64 6.15
C HIS A 189 -18.80 3.71 6.31
N ASN A 190 -18.37 3.02 5.24
CA ASN A 190 -17.24 2.10 5.28
C ASN A 190 -15.90 2.78 5.64
N LEU A 191 -15.71 4.05 5.25
CA LEU A 191 -14.53 4.84 5.60
C LEU A 191 -14.53 5.25 7.06
N ILE A 192 -15.63 5.81 7.57
CA ILE A 192 -15.74 6.24 8.98
C ILE A 192 -15.68 5.03 9.90
N SER A 193 -16.40 3.96 9.56
CA SER A 193 -16.45 2.75 10.38
C SER A 193 -15.22 1.86 10.22
N TYR A 194 -14.18 2.25 9.48
CA TYR A 194 -12.96 1.45 9.20
C TYR A 194 -13.26 0.06 8.61
N THR A 195 -14.37 -0.12 7.89
CA THR A 195 -14.77 -1.42 7.33
C THR A 195 -13.76 -1.88 6.28
N TYR A 196 -13.33 -0.98 5.40
CA TYR A 196 -12.30 -1.32 4.40
C TYR A 196 -11.01 -1.76 5.08
N GLU A 197 -10.47 -0.94 5.98
CA GLU A 197 -9.22 -1.23 6.69
C GLU A 197 -9.25 -2.56 7.45
N ARG A 198 -10.30 -2.81 8.24
CA ARG A 198 -10.42 -4.08 8.97
C ARG A 198 -10.47 -5.29 8.04
N THR A 199 -11.19 -5.16 6.92
CA THR A 199 -11.33 -6.24 5.94
C THR A 199 -10.00 -6.51 5.23
N MET A 200 -9.32 -5.46 4.77
CA MET A 200 -8.01 -5.56 4.12
C MET A 200 -6.93 -6.09 5.07
N ALA A 201 -6.94 -5.66 6.33
CA ALA A 201 -6.04 -6.16 7.35
C ALA A 201 -6.31 -7.64 7.67
N ARG A 202 -7.57 -8.09 7.66
CA ARG A 202 -7.91 -9.51 7.81
C ARG A 202 -7.36 -10.33 6.64
N LEU A 203 -7.67 -9.94 5.41
CA LEU A 203 -7.14 -10.63 4.22
C LEU A 203 -5.62 -10.71 4.23
N SER A 204 -4.95 -9.62 4.63
CA SER A 204 -3.49 -9.57 4.73
C SER A 204 -2.93 -10.49 5.80
N ARG A 205 -3.63 -10.67 6.94
CA ARG A 205 -3.25 -11.68 7.93
C ARG A 205 -3.42 -13.09 7.37
N ASP A 206 -4.52 -13.36 6.68
CA ASP A 206 -4.78 -14.67 6.10
C ASP A 206 -3.70 -15.03 5.06
N VAL A 207 -3.34 -14.10 4.18
CA VAL A 207 -2.19 -14.23 3.25
C VAL A 207 -0.89 -14.48 4.00
N PHE A 208 -0.63 -13.71 5.06
CA PHE A 208 0.58 -13.90 5.86
C PHE A 208 0.65 -15.29 6.49
N GLU A 209 -0.47 -15.87 6.95
CA GLU A 209 -0.48 -17.21 7.55
C GLU A 209 -0.15 -18.33 6.55
N GLN A 210 -0.33 -18.10 5.25
CA GLN A 210 0.04 -19.07 4.20
C GLN A 210 1.53 -19.08 3.88
N LEU A 211 2.30 -18.11 4.40
CA LEU A 211 3.75 -18.09 4.18
C LEU A 211 4.46 -19.25 4.90
N PRO A 212 5.63 -19.67 4.39
CA PRO A 212 6.44 -20.69 5.06
C PRO A 212 6.65 -20.40 6.54
N GLU A 213 6.45 -21.41 7.39
CA GLU A 213 6.44 -21.25 8.84
C GLU A 213 7.74 -20.61 9.38
N ALA A 214 8.89 -21.00 8.83
CA ALA A 214 10.19 -20.44 9.20
C ALA A 214 10.23 -18.91 8.99
N ARG A 215 9.71 -18.43 7.85
CA ARG A 215 9.63 -17.00 7.53
C ARG A 215 8.68 -16.27 8.47
N ARG A 216 7.50 -16.85 8.72
CA ARG A 216 6.53 -16.28 9.67
C ARG A 216 7.14 -16.14 11.07
N LYS A 217 7.84 -17.17 11.56
CA LYS A 217 8.54 -17.15 12.86
C LYS A 217 9.63 -16.08 12.90
N ALA A 218 10.46 -16.01 11.86
CA ALA A 218 11.54 -15.03 11.77
C ALA A 218 11.00 -13.60 11.88
N VAL A 219 9.94 -13.25 11.14
CA VAL A 219 9.38 -11.89 11.20
C VAL A 219 8.67 -11.60 12.52
N ARG A 220 7.87 -12.53 13.04
CA ARG A 220 7.21 -12.37 14.36
C ARG A 220 8.21 -12.14 15.51
N LYS A 221 9.42 -12.70 15.42
CA LYS A 221 10.48 -12.48 16.42
C LYS A 221 10.98 -11.03 16.43
N GLN A 222 10.97 -10.37 15.27
CA GLN A 222 11.55 -9.05 15.07
C GLN A 222 10.57 -7.91 15.38
N ILE A 223 9.31 -8.08 15.01
CA ILE A 223 8.29 -7.04 15.11
C ILE A 223 7.44 -7.31 16.36
N ARG A 224 7.72 -6.57 17.45
CA ARG A 224 7.12 -6.77 18.79
C ARG A 224 5.84 -5.98 19.07
N ARG A 225 5.22 -5.34 18.07
CA ARG A 225 3.79 -4.96 18.16
C ARG A 225 2.96 -6.21 17.80
N ARG A 226 1.68 -6.29 18.20
CA ARG A 226 0.78 -7.46 18.01
C ARG A 226 0.51 -7.80 16.52
N GLY A 227 1.53 -8.03 15.70
CA GLY A 227 1.37 -8.41 14.31
C GLY A 227 2.57 -8.10 13.42
N TRP A 228 2.70 -8.96 12.41
CA TRP A 228 3.33 -8.69 11.12
C TRP A 228 2.74 -7.42 10.47
N PRO A 229 3.50 -6.68 9.62
CA PRO A 229 3.00 -5.53 8.89
C PRO A 229 1.91 -5.94 7.88
N THR A 230 0.65 -5.80 8.29
CA THR A 230 -0.49 -6.00 7.37
C THR A 230 -0.58 -4.94 6.28
N ARG A 231 0.09 -3.81 6.50
CA ARG A 231 0.04 -2.60 5.70
C ARG A 231 1.44 -1.97 5.69
N TRP A 232 1.98 -1.70 4.50
CA TRP A 232 3.33 -1.16 4.28
C TRP A 232 3.42 -0.51 2.88
N THR A 233 4.60 -0.12 2.45
CA THR A 233 4.85 0.45 1.12
C THR A 233 5.22 -0.65 0.15
N TRP A 234 5.20 -0.33 -1.15
CA TRP A 234 5.68 -1.26 -2.18
C TRP A 234 7.14 -1.64 -1.94
N GLY A 235 7.99 -0.64 -1.63
CA GLY A 235 9.40 -0.85 -1.33
C GLY A 235 9.64 -1.70 -0.09
N GLY A 236 8.90 -1.44 0.99
CA GLY A 236 9.02 -2.18 2.24
C GLY A 236 8.61 -3.64 2.11
N PHE A 237 7.50 -3.92 1.40
CA PHE A 237 7.15 -5.31 1.07
C PHE A 237 8.20 -5.95 0.15
N ASN A 238 8.67 -5.28 -0.89
CA ASN A 238 9.72 -5.81 -1.76
C ASN A 238 10.98 -6.17 -0.97
N ALA A 239 11.45 -5.28 -0.08
CA ALA A 239 12.59 -5.54 0.79
C ALA A 239 12.35 -6.77 1.67
N LEU A 240 11.17 -6.84 2.31
CA LEU A 240 10.79 -7.95 3.15
C LEU A 240 10.70 -9.27 2.39
N VAL A 241 10.21 -9.26 1.16
CA VAL A 241 9.97 -10.41 0.29
C VAL A 241 11.26 -10.96 -0.32
N GLN A 242 12.18 -10.09 -0.70
CA GLN A 242 13.47 -10.47 -1.25
C GLN A 242 14.50 -10.82 -0.17
N ALA A 243 14.27 -10.40 1.07
CA ALA A 243 15.20 -10.66 2.15
C ALA A 243 15.39 -12.16 2.41
N ARG A 244 16.66 -12.57 2.55
CA ARG A 244 17.04 -13.87 3.09
C ARG A 244 16.56 -13.99 4.55
N ALA A 245 16.33 -15.21 5.01
CA ALA A 245 15.92 -15.47 6.39
C ALA A 245 16.91 -14.88 7.42
N SER A 246 18.22 -14.99 7.15
CA SER A 246 19.27 -14.39 7.98
C SER A 246 19.17 -12.87 8.06
N TRP A 247 18.89 -12.20 6.93
CA TRP A 247 18.69 -10.75 6.92
C TRP A 247 17.49 -10.36 7.78
N ILE A 248 16.38 -11.09 7.66
CA ILE A 248 15.18 -10.86 8.49
C ILE A 248 15.56 -10.94 9.97
N GLU A 249 16.27 -11.98 10.37
CA GLU A 249 16.65 -12.20 11.76
C GLU A 249 17.58 -11.13 12.34
N GLN A 250 18.41 -10.50 11.51
CA GLN A 250 19.45 -9.56 11.95
C GLN A 250 19.01 -8.09 11.80
N HIS A 251 18.29 -7.75 10.73
CA HIS A 251 18.11 -6.36 10.32
C HIS A 251 16.65 -5.88 10.34
N LEU A 252 15.66 -6.78 10.20
CA LEU A 252 14.27 -6.36 9.98
C LEU A 252 13.72 -5.45 11.08
N LYS A 253 14.05 -5.71 12.35
CA LYS A 253 13.59 -4.86 13.45
C LYS A 253 14.08 -3.41 13.33
N THR A 254 15.33 -3.22 12.91
CA THR A 254 15.93 -1.89 12.73
C THR A 254 15.37 -1.24 11.47
N TYR A 255 15.29 -2.00 10.37
CA TYR A 255 14.68 -1.55 9.13
C TYR A 255 13.24 -1.08 9.36
N TRP A 256 12.39 -1.90 9.98
CA TRP A 256 11.00 -1.60 10.30
C TRP A 256 10.84 -0.34 11.15
N LYS A 257 11.72 -0.11 12.13
CA LYS A 257 11.70 1.12 12.94
C LYS A 257 12.03 2.37 12.13
N ARG A 258 12.88 2.26 11.10
CA ARG A 258 13.28 3.38 10.23
C ARG A 258 12.30 3.60 9.08
N ALA A 259 11.63 2.53 8.64
CA ALA A 259 10.60 2.54 7.61
C ALA A 259 9.24 3.09 8.10
N GLN A 260 9.18 3.66 9.31
CA GLN A 260 7.96 4.27 9.80
C GLN A 260 7.62 5.51 8.98
N LEU A 261 6.38 5.55 8.54
CA LEU A 261 5.79 6.67 7.84
C LEU A 261 4.90 7.40 8.84
N ASN A 262 4.64 8.69 8.59
CA ASN A 262 4.02 9.59 9.57
C ASN A 262 2.52 9.31 9.85
N ASP A 263 1.99 8.17 9.43
CA ASP A 263 0.57 7.78 9.55
C ASP A 263 0.27 6.90 10.79
N LEU A 264 1.27 6.64 11.64
CA LEU A 264 1.17 5.74 12.79
C LEU A 264 1.17 6.43 14.16
N ASP A 265 1.16 7.77 14.21
CA ASP A 265 1.08 8.57 15.44
C ASP A 265 -0.27 9.32 15.57
#